data_AF-A0A9E3XMV0-F1
#
_entry.id   AF-A0A9E3XMV0-F1
#
_cell.length_a   1.000
_cell.length_b   1.000
_cell.length_c   1.000
_cell.angle_alpha   90.00
_cell.angle_beta   90.00
_cell.angle_gamma   90.00
#
_symmetry.space_group_name_H-M   'P 1'
#
loop_
_entity.id
_entity.type
_entity.pdbx_description
1 polymer ?
#
loop_
_entity_poly.entity_id
_entity_poly.type
_entity_poly.pdbx_seq_one_letter_code
_entity_poly.pdbx_strand_id
1 'polypeptide(L)'
;MQADGATPRWRVRRIGGLLAPGFSKQFARDGTVGTTFLLGVPIGRFRITQLDDGIVELRYVRWPIVDTLDSAARRGGSTPGAGYVRLPGGRRWRFCRFSLER
;
A
#
# COMPACT_ATOMS: atom_id res chain seq x y z
N MET A 1 -7.35 -24.74 -20.38
CA MET A 1 -7.47 -24.53 -18.92
C MET A 1 -6.79 -23.21 -18.58
N GLN A 2 -7.57 -22.14 -18.37
CA GLN A 2 -7.04 -20.86 -17.89
C GLN A 2 -6.66 -21.03 -16.42
N ALA A 3 -5.38 -20.84 -16.10
CA ALA A 3 -4.99 -20.61 -14.71
C ALA A 3 -5.67 -19.31 -14.26
N ASP A 4 -6.55 -19.40 -13.27
CA ASP A 4 -7.05 -18.26 -12.51
C ASP A 4 -5.86 -17.53 -11.90
N GLY A 5 -5.27 -16.60 -12.65
CA GLY A 5 -4.10 -15.83 -12.24
C GLY A 5 -4.49 -14.86 -11.14
N ALA A 6 -4.60 -15.37 -9.91
CA ALA A 6 -4.80 -14.55 -8.72
C ALA A 6 -3.69 -13.49 -8.69
N THR A 7 -4.08 -12.21 -8.62
CA THR A 7 -3.09 -11.13 -8.61
C THR A 7 -2.18 -11.30 -7.40
N PRO A 8 -0.85 -11.23 -7.55
CA PRO A 8 0.07 -11.55 -6.46
C PRO A 8 -0.14 -10.62 -5.26
N ARG A 9 -0.06 -11.19 -4.05
CA ARG A 9 -0.09 -10.44 -2.80
C ARG A 9 1.32 -9.97 -2.45
N TRP A 10 1.44 -8.68 -2.17
CA TRP A 10 2.66 -8.04 -1.71
C TRP A 10 2.68 -8.04 -0.19
N ARG A 11 3.74 -8.56 0.41
CA ARG A 11 3.94 -8.51 1.86
C ARG A 11 4.31 -7.09 2.26
N VAL A 12 3.70 -6.58 3.32
CA VAL A 12 4.10 -5.31 3.91
C VAL A 12 5.07 -5.60 5.05
N ARG A 13 6.35 -5.26 4.87
CA ARG A 13 7.34 -5.31 5.94
C ARG A 13 7.45 -3.94 6.61
N ARG A 14 7.18 -3.89 7.92
CA ARG A 14 7.39 -2.67 8.72
C ARG A 14 8.88 -2.35 8.80
N ILE A 15 9.23 -1.10 8.55
CA ILE A 15 10.57 -0.53 8.79
C ILE A 15 10.58 0.24 10.12
N GLY A 16 9.50 0.97 10.43
CA GLY A 16 9.35 1.64 11.72
C GLY A 16 7.97 2.28 11.91
N GLY A 17 7.64 2.64 13.16
CA GLY A 17 6.36 3.24 13.53
C GLY A 17 5.24 2.22 13.75
N LEU A 18 3.99 2.66 13.62
CA LEU A 18 2.79 1.92 13.96
C LEU A 18 2.27 1.12 12.76
N LEU A 19 2.72 -0.12 12.63
CA LEU A 19 2.13 -1.10 11.72
C LEU A 19 2.17 -2.48 12.38
N ALA A 20 1.05 -3.20 12.40
CA ALA A 20 1.05 -4.55 12.94
C ALA A 20 1.79 -5.51 11.97
N PRO A 21 2.32 -6.64 12.46
CA PRO A 21 2.77 -7.71 11.56
C PRO A 21 1.58 -8.33 10.81
N GLY A 22 1.86 -8.98 9.67
CA GLY A 22 0.85 -9.70 8.90
C GLY A 22 0.06 -8.87 7.90
N PHE A 23 0.39 -7.59 7.72
CA PHE A 23 -0.17 -6.78 6.66
C PHE A 23 0.31 -7.25 5.28
N SER A 24 -0.61 -7.32 4.32
CA SER A 24 -0.30 -7.54 2.90
C SER A 24 -1.23 -6.71 2.02
N LYS A 25 -0.85 -6.50 0.76
CA LYS A 25 -1.62 -5.73 -0.21
C LYS A 25 -1.77 -6.52 -1.50
N GLN A 26 -2.97 -6.52 -2.05
CA GLN A 26 -3.24 -7.04 -3.38
C GLN A 26 -3.70 -5.90 -4.27
N PHE A 27 -3.03 -5.74 -5.40
CA PHE A 27 -3.40 -4.76 -6.41
C PHE A 27 -4.33 -5.45 -7.42
N ALA A 28 -5.37 -4.78 -7.88
CA ALA A 28 -6.21 -5.29 -8.96
C ALA A 28 -5.41 -5.29 -10.29
N ARG A 29 -5.84 -6.14 -11.25
CA ARG A 29 -5.14 -6.27 -12.53
C ARG A 29 -5.15 -4.99 -13.36
N ASP A 30 -6.17 -4.16 -13.19
CA ASP A 30 -6.30 -2.87 -13.86
C ASP A 30 -5.38 -1.78 -13.27
N GLY A 31 -4.72 -2.05 -12.14
CA GLY A 31 -3.82 -1.12 -11.46
C GLY A 31 -4.51 0.11 -10.85
N THR A 32 -5.85 0.17 -10.79
CA THR A 32 -6.58 1.35 -10.31
C THR A 32 -6.99 1.25 -8.84
N VAL A 33 -7.15 0.03 -8.34
CA VAL A 33 -7.58 -0.25 -6.97
C VAL A 33 -6.77 -1.38 -6.34
N GLY A 34 -6.84 -1.48 -5.02
CA GLY A 34 -6.29 -2.61 -4.29
C GLY A 34 -6.98 -2.85 -2.95
N THR A 35 -6.58 -3.94 -2.31
CA THR A 35 -7.10 -4.36 -1.01
C THR A 35 -5.93 -4.64 -0.07
N THR A 36 -5.99 -4.06 1.13
CA THR A 36 -5.11 -4.37 2.24
C THR A 36 -5.72 -5.51 3.05
N PHE A 37 -4.89 -6.46 3.43
CA PHE A 37 -5.22 -7.60 4.28
C PHE A 37 -4.41 -7.55 5.56
N LEU A 38 -4.99 -8.07 6.64
CA LEU A 38 -4.30 -8.36 7.88
C LEU A 38 -4.43 -9.85 8.14
N LEU A 39 -3.30 -10.56 8.24
CA LEU A 39 -3.27 -12.01 8.44
C LEU A 39 -4.13 -12.78 7.41
N GLY A 40 -4.14 -12.29 6.17
CA GLY A 40 -4.90 -12.89 5.06
C GLY A 40 -6.38 -12.48 4.98
N VAL A 41 -6.90 -11.74 5.97
CA VAL A 41 -8.28 -11.24 5.99
C VAL A 41 -8.35 -9.84 5.38
N PRO A 42 -9.25 -9.56 4.42
CA PRO A 42 -9.38 -8.23 3.82
C PRO A 42 -9.93 -7.23 4.84
N ILE A 43 -9.19 -6.14 5.08
CA ILE A 43 -9.55 -5.13 6.09
C ILE A 43 -9.82 -3.75 5.48
N GLY A 44 -9.38 -3.49 4.25
CA GLY A 44 -9.58 -2.18 3.64
C GLY A 44 -9.31 -2.16 2.15
N ARG A 45 -10.13 -1.41 1.42
CA ARG A 45 -9.90 -1.09 0.00
C ARG A 45 -9.24 0.26 -0.14
N PHE A 46 -8.37 0.39 -1.12
CA PHE A 46 -7.71 1.64 -1.49
C PHE A 46 -7.78 1.88 -3.00
N ARG A 47 -7.81 3.15 -3.38
CA ARG A 47 -7.62 3.61 -4.76
C ARG A 47 -6.15 3.94 -4.97
N ILE A 48 -5.68 3.68 -6.19
CA ILE A 48 -4.29 3.92 -6.59
C ILE A 48 -4.29 5.18 -7.43
N THR A 49 -3.41 6.12 -7.09
CA THR A 49 -3.19 7.33 -7.88
C THR A 49 -1.71 7.46 -8.11
N GLN A 50 -1.31 7.40 -9.39
CA GLN A 50 0.05 7.70 -9.77
C GLN A 50 0.24 9.21 -9.73
N LEU A 51 1.26 9.66 -9.02
CA LEU A 51 1.69 11.04 -8.97
C LEU A 51 2.93 11.20 -9.87
N ASP A 52 3.36 12.45 -10.02
CA ASP A 52 4.62 12.79 -10.67
C ASP A 52 5.81 12.15 -9.92
N ASP A 53 6.96 12.07 -10.60
CA ASP A 53 8.24 11.56 -10.05
C ASP A 53 8.24 10.09 -9.60
N GLY A 54 7.32 9.28 -10.11
CA GLY A 54 7.28 7.84 -9.80
C GLY A 54 6.74 7.53 -8.41
N ILE A 55 6.04 8.48 -7.77
CA ILE A 55 5.34 8.25 -6.51
C ILE A 55 3.95 7.69 -6.79
N VAL A 56 3.52 6.71 -5.99
CA VAL A 56 2.16 6.15 -6.05
C VAL A 56 1.47 6.35 -4.70
N GLU A 57 0.30 6.97 -4.71
CA GLU A 57 -0.58 7.08 -3.54
C GLU A 57 -1.61 5.95 -3.51
N LEU A 58 -1.75 5.32 -2.35
CA LEU A 58 -2.81 4.37 -2.01
C LEU A 58 -3.76 5.05 -1.03
N ARG A 59 -4.90 5.54 -1.52
CA ARG A 59 -5.90 6.25 -0.71
C ARG A 59 -6.97 5.28 -0.22
N TYR A 60 -7.04 5.05 1.09
CA TYR A 60 -8.04 4.15 1.66
C TYR A 60 -9.44 4.76 1.59
N VAL A 61 -10.43 3.93 1.21
CA VAL A 61 -11.79 4.41 0.97
C VAL A 61 -12.53 4.74 2.27
N ARG A 62 -12.35 3.92 3.31
CA ARG A 62 -13.11 4.03 4.57
C ARG A 62 -12.32 4.66 5.71
N TRP A 63 -11.02 4.90 5.52
CA TRP A 63 -10.13 5.39 6.57
C TRP A 63 -9.43 6.66 6.10
N PRO A 64 -9.12 7.59 7.01
CA PRO A 64 -8.36 8.80 6.69
C PRO A 64 -6.86 8.47 6.50
N ILE A 65 -6.55 7.36 5.83
CA ILE A 65 -5.21 6.84 5.64
C ILE A 65 -4.81 6.96 4.18
N VAL A 66 -3.59 7.41 3.95
CA VAL A 66 -2.93 7.38 2.64
C VAL A 66 -1.57 6.74 2.82
N ASP A 67 -1.29 5.72 2.01
CA ASP A 67 0.07 5.22 1.88
C ASP A 67 0.72 5.84 0.64
N THR A 68 2.00 6.19 0.72
CA THR A 68 2.80 6.58 -0.44
C THR A 68 3.84 5.50 -0.72
N LEU A 69 4.02 5.14 -1.98
CA LEU A 69 5.06 4.24 -2.45
C LEU A 69 5.98 5.01 -3.38
N ASP A 70 7.28 4.77 -3.25
CA ASP A 70 8.25 5.22 -4.25
C ASP A 70 8.46 4.07 -5.24
N SER A 71 7.75 4.14 -6.37
CA SER A 71 7.79 3.09 -7.39
C SER A 71 9.05 3.14 -8.25
N ALA A 72 9.75 4.28 -8.26
CA ALA A 72 11.05 4.44 -8.93
C ALA A 72 12.17 3.76 -8.14
N ALA A 73 12.11 3.76 -6.80
CA ALA A 73 13.11 3.17 -5.92
C ALA A 73 13.07 1.64 -5.78
N ARG A 74 12.52 0.90 -6.76
CA ARG A 74 12.48 -0.57 -6.73
C ARG A 74 13.89 -1.15 -6.67
N ARG A 75 14.32 -1.62 -5.49
CA ARG A 75 15.58 -2.34 -5.28
C ARG A 75 15.26 -3.79 -4.93
N GLY A 76 15.67 -4.74 -5.78
CA GLY A 76 15.61 -6.17 -5.48
C GLY A 76 14.21 -6.73 -5.15
N GLY A 77 13.14 -6.26 -5.81
CA GLY A 77 11.77 -6.71 -5.54
C GLY A 77 11.09 -6.04 -4.33
N SER A 78 11.75 -5.05 -3.74
CA SER A 78 11.27 -4.27 -2.61
C SER A 78 10.92 -2.84 -3.04
N THR A 79 9.74 -2.33 -2.64
CA THR A 79 9.29 -0.96 -2.92
C THR A 79 9.08 -0.23 -1.59
N PRO A 80 9.88 0.80 -1.27
CA PRO A 80 9.72 1.52 0.00
C PRO A 80 8.44 2.36 0.00
N GLY A 81 7.88 2.54 1.20
CA GLY A 81 6.67 3.32 1.39
C GLY A 81 6.49 3.87 2.81
N ALA A 82 5.48 4.71 2.98
CA ALA A 82 5.12 5.31 4.24
C ALA A 82 3.60 5.48 4.36
N GLY A 83 3.09 5.27 5.57
CA GLY A 83 1.68 5.45 5.89
C GLY A 83 1.44 6.77 6.60
N TYR A 84 0.41 7.49 6.17
CA TYR A 84 0.01 8.78 6.71
C TYR A 84 -1.47 8.77 7.11
N VAL A 85 -1.79 9.43 8.21
CA VAL A 85 -3.14 9.84 8.56
C VAL A 85 -3.37 11.25 8.02
N ARG A 86 -4.45 11.44 7.25
CA ARG A 86 -4.93 12.75 6.82
C ARG A 86 -5.67 13.39 8.00
N LEU A 87 -5.17 14.54 8.42
CA LEU A 87 -5.75 15.35 9.48
C LEU A 87 -6.58 16.49 8.86
N PRO A 88 -7.50 17.11 9.64
CA PRO A 88 -8.18 18.33 9.22
C PRO A 88 -7.20 19.43 8.77
N GLY A 89 -7.63 20.27 7.83
CA GLY A 89 -6.80 21.35 7.28
C GLY A 89 -5.71 20.89 6.31
N GLY A 90 -5.83 19.70 5.71
CA GLY A 90 -4.91 19.22 4.67
C GLY A 90 -3.57 18.67 5.18
N ARG A 91 -3.34 18.68 6.49
CA ARG A 91 -2.12 18.16 7.11
C ARG A 91 -2.06 16.63 7.01
N ARG A 92 -0.85 16.09 6.97
CA ARG A 92 -0.59 14.65 7.00
C ARG A 92 0.35 14.34 8.16
N TRP A 93 0.00 13.34 8.97
CA TRP A 93 0.88 12.82 10.01
C TRP A 93 1.35 11.42 9.64
N ARG A 94 2.67 11.23 9.57
CA ARG A 94 3.26 9.93 9.24
C ARG A 94 3.22 9.03 10.47
N PHE A 95 2.53 7.90 10.36
CA PHE A 95 2.43 6.95 11.46
C PHE A 95 3.34 5.73 11.27
N CYS A 96 3.73 5.38 10.03
CA CYS A 96 4.67 4.29 9.79
C CYS A 96 5.53 4.48 8.53
N ARG A 97 6.62 3.72 8.49
CA ARG A 97 7.45 3.44 7.30
C ARG A 97 7.45 1.95 7.07
N PHE A 98 7.35 1.54 5.81
CA PHE A 98 7.29 0.14 5.44
C PHE A 98 7.95 -0.10 4.07
N SER A 99 8.05 -1.36 3.70
CA SER A 99 8.44 -1.81 2.38
C SER A 99 7.41 -2.83 1.87
N LEU A 100 7.07 -2.75 0.59
CA LEU A 100 6.34 -3.79 -0.12
C LEU A 100 7.32 -4.76 -0.74
N GLU A 101 7.21 -6.01 -0.34
CA GLU A 101 8.06 -7.11 -0.79
C GLU A 101 7.21 -8.11 -1.56
N ARG A 102 7.77 -8.62 -2.66
CA ARG A 102 7.11 -9.59 -3.54
C ARG A 102 7.43 -11.02 -3.12
#